data_AF-A0A917QQN6-F1
#
_entry.id   AF-A0A917QQN6-F1
#
_cell.length_a   1.000
_cell.length_b   1.000
_cell.length_c   1.000
_cell.angle_alpha   90.00
_cell.angle_beta   90.00
_cell.angle_gamma   90.00
#
_symmetry.space_group_name_H-M   'P 1'
#
loop_
_entity.id
_entity.type
_entity.pdbx_description
1 polymer ?
#
loop_
_entity_poly.entity_id
_entity_poly.type
_entity_poly.pdbx_seq_one_letter_code
_entity_poly.pdbx_strand_id
1 'polypeptide(L)'
;MIAMGRGGGGAMSQYDEFIRLAHEADDLAEAVEEVLKPVHDMLGRMRWNGPHRDRVQTEMGSMAQATGTVASRLRERAELFRQAAEASRSGLERLPEAVLEGLLGPAGGLLHDRYLR
;
A
#
# COMPACT_ATOMS: atom_id res chain seq x y z
N MET A 1 1.21 -21.68 -47.18
CA MET A 1 1.89 -20.68 -46.33
C MET A 1 0.82 -20.10 -45.41
N ILE A 2 0.65 -20.66 -44.21
CA ILE A 2 -0.42 -20.29 -43.27
C ILE A 2 0.12 -19.15 -42.41
N ALA A 3 -0.50 -17.98 -42.51
CA ALA A 3 -0.17 -16.82 -41.70
C ALA A 3 -0.57 -17.07 -40.24
N MET A 4 0.42 -17.23 -39.36
CA MET A 4 0.24 -17.06 -37.92
C MET A 4 0.25 -15.56 -37.61
N GLY A 5 -0.94 -14.99 -37.39
CA GLY A 5 -1.12 -13.68 -36.76
C GLY A 5 -1.26 -13.85 -35.24
N ARG A 6 -0.14 -13.66 -34.55
CA ARG A 6 0.07 -13.70 -33.09
C ARG A 6 -1.00 -12.93 -32.31
N GLY A 7 -1.51 -13.53 -31.23
CA GLY A 7 -2.40 -12.89 -30.28
C GLY A 7 -1.78 -11.65 -29.63
N GLY A 8 -2.49 -10.53 -29.73
CA GLY A 8 -2.23 -9.34 -28.93
C GLY A 8 -2.88 -9.50 -27.56
N GLY A 9 -2.12 -10.00 -26.58
CA GLY A 9 -2.44 -9.71 -25.18
C GLY A 9 -2.30 -8.20 -25.01
N GLY A 10 -3.41 -7.50 -24.80
CA GLY A 10 -3.41 -6.05 -24.63
C GLY A 10 -2.49 -5.67 -23.48
N ALA A 11 -1.40 -4.96 -23.76
CA ALA A 11 -0.57 -4.39 -22.73
C ALA A 11 -1.45 -3.45 -21.89
N MET A 12 -1.54 -3.73 -20.59
CA MET A 12 -2.26 -2.86 -19.64
C MET A 12 -1.69 -1.45 -19.74
N SER A 13 -2.56 -0.44 -19.77
CA SER A 13 -2.11 0.95 -19.74
C SER A 13 -1.36 1.22 -18.43
N GLN A 14 -0.33 2.07 -18.47
CA GLN A 14 0.37 2.52 -17.26
C GLN A 14 -0.61 3.15 -16.25
N TYR A 15 -1.66 3.81 -16.74
CA TYR A 15 -2.78 4.28 -15.93
C TYR A 15 -3.45 3.13 -15.14
N ASP A 16 -3.82 2.06 -15.85
CA ASP A 16 -4.52 0.90 -15.24
C ASP A 16 -3.62 0.20 -14.21
N GLU A 17 -2.31 0.15 -14.46
CA GLU A 17 -1.34 -0.41 -13.52
C GLU A 17 -1.25 0.41 -12.23
N PHE A 18 -1.17 1.75 -12.33
CA PHE A 18 -1.15 2.61 -11.15
C PHE A 18 -2.46 2.56 -10.37
N ILE A 19 -3.60 2.53 -11.03
CA ILE A 19 -4.90 2.38 -10.36
C ILE A 19 -5.00 1.02 -9.64
N ARG A 20 -4.55 -0.07 -10.26
CA ARG A 20 -4.49 -1.39 -9.61
C ARG A 20 -3.63 -1.35 -8.34
N LEU A 21 -2.44 -0.77 -8.43
CA LEU A 21 -1.52 -0.65 -7.28
C LEU A 21 -2.09 0.23 -6.16
N ALA A 22 -2.86 1.27 -6.50
CA ALA A 22 -3.55 2.09 -5.52
C ALA A 22 -4.58 1.26 -4.73
N HIS A 23 -5.41 0.48 -5.44
CA HIS A 23 -6.40 -0.40 -4.81
C HIS A 23 -5.72 -1.48 -3.95
N GLU A 24 -4.66 -2.12 -4.43
CA GLU A 24 -3.93 -3.12 -3.65
C GLU A 24 -3.32 -2.55 -2.36
N ALA A 25 -2.85 -1.30 -2.40
CA ALA A 25 -2.32 -0.64 -1.22
C ALA A 25 -3.43 -0.27 -0.22
N ASP A 26 -4.60 0.19 -0.67
CA ASP A 26 -5.75 0.44 0.20
C ASP A 26 -6.28 -0.86 0.83
N ASP A 27 -6.45 -1.92 0.03
CA ASP A 27 -6.92 -3.23 0.49
C ASP A 27 -5.98 -3.80 1.55
N LEU A 28 -4.66 -3.66 1.34
CA LEU A 28 -3.68 -4.08 2.33
C LEU A 28 -3.73 -3.21 3.60
N ALA A 29 -3.98 -1.90 3.47
CA ALA A 29 -4.13 -1.02 4.63
C ALA A 29 -5.34 -1.42 5.49
N GLU A 30 -6.47 -1.73 4.86
CA GLU A 30 -7.66 -2.24 5.53
C GLU A 30 -7.39 -3.60 6.19
N ALA A 31 -6.75 -4.53 5.47
CA ALA A 31 -6.39 -5.83 6.02
C ALA A 31 -5.50 -5.70 7.26
N VAL A 32 -4.51 -4.80 7.26
CA VAL A 32 -3.60 -4.54 8.39
C VAL A 32 -4.34 -4.03 9.62
N GLU A 33 -5.32 -3.14 9.45
CA GLU A 33 -6.14 -2.63 10.55
C GLU A 33 -7.02 -3.70 11.17
N GLU A 34 -7.52 -4.62 10.35
CA GLU A 34 -8.39 -5.71 10.82
C GLU A 34 -7.60 -6.85 11.50
N VAL A 35 -6.26 -6.95 11.35
CA VAL A 35 -5.45 -8.04 11.94
C VAL A 35 -5.61 -8.13 13.46
N LEU A 36 -5.60 -7.00 14.17
CA LEU A 36 -5.59 -6.98 15.63
C LEU A 36 -6.96 -6.91 16.27
N LYS A 37 -8.00 -6.60 15.49
CA LYS A 37 -9.37 -6.43 15.98
C LYS A 37 -9.92 -7.68 16.68
N PRO A 38 -9.75 -8.92 16.17
CA PRO A 38 -10.21 -10.12 16.87
C PRO A 38 -9.52 -10.31 18.24
N VAL A 39 -8.23 -9.97 18.33
CA VAL A 39 -7.45 -10.10 19.56
C VAL A 39 -7.88 -9.04 20.57
N HIS A 40 -8.10 -7.80 20.11
CA HIS A 40 -8.61 -6.71 20.94
C HIS A 40 -10.01 -7.03 21.51
N ASP A 41 -10.92 -7.53 20.67
CA ASP A 41 -12.26 -7.94 21.07
C ASP A 41 -12.23 -9.08 22.10
N MET A 42 -11.37 -10.08 21.89
CA MET A 42 -11.18 -11.18 22.83
C MET A 42 -10.69 -10.67 24.19
N LEU A 43 -9.72 -9.76 24.21
CA LEU A 43 -9.19 -9.16 25.43
C LEU A 43 -10.24 -8.36 26.19
N GLY A 44 -11.10 -7.62 25.49
CA GLY A 44 -12.20 -6.86 26.10
C GLY A 44 -13.23 -7.74 26.80
N ARG A 45 -13.41 -8.99 26.34
CA ARG A 45 -14.36 -9.96 26.92
C ARG A 45 -13.77 -10.76 28.08
N MET A 46 -12.44 -10.90 28.15
CA MET A 46 -11.81 -11.65 29.23
C MET A 46 -11.88 -10.90 30.56
N ARG A 47 -12.50 -11.54 31.56
CA ARG A 47 -12.39 -11.12 32.97
C ARG A 47 -11.04 -11.54 33.54
N TRP A 48 -9.99 -10.85 33.13
CA TRP A 48 -8.64 -11.02 33.67
C TRP A 48 -8.23 -9.76 34.44
N ASN A 49 -7.80 -9.92 35.70
CA ASN A 49 -7.28 -8.85 36.55
C ASN A 49 -5.83 -9.11 36.97
N GLY A 50 -5.10 -8.05 37.31
CA GLY A 50 -3.73 -8.10 37.84
C GLY A 50 -2.65 -7.66 36.85
N PRO A 51 -1.37 -7.63 37.27
CA PRO A 51 -0.27 -6.99 36.52
C PRO A 51 -0.05 -7.52 35.09
N HIS A 52 -0.41 -8.78 34.85
CA HIS A 52 -0.30 -9.38 33.52
C HIS A 52 -1.32 -8.79 32.52
N ARG A 53 -2.50 -8.37 33.00
CA ARG A 53 -3.52 -7.70 32.18
C ARG A 53 -2.98 -6.37 31.66
N ASP A 54 -2.41 -5.57 32.54
CA ASP A 54 -1.90 -4.22 32.21
C ASP A 54 -0.76 -4.28 31.19
N ARG A 55 0.13 -5.28 31.35
CA ARG A 55 1.18 -5.56 30.37
C ARG A 55 0.60 -5.93 29.01
N VAL A 56 -0.34 -6.88 28.95
CA VAL A 56 -0.96 -7.28 27.68
C VAL A 56 -1.71 -6.13 27.02
N GLN A 57 -2.41 -5.29 27.79
CA GLN A 57 -3.07 -4.08 27.25
C GLN A 57 -2.07 -3.09 26.66
N THR A 58 -0.93 -2.90 27.33
CA THR A 58 0.15 -2.02 26.85
C THR A 58 0.73 -2.51 25.53
N GLU A 59 1.12 -3.79 25.47
CA GLU A 59 1.67 -4.40 24.25
C GLU A 59 0.66 -4.34 23.09
N MET A 60 -0.61 -4.61 23.36
CA MET A 60 -1.67 -4.51 22.35
C MET A 60 -1.89 -3.08 21.86
N GLY A 61 -1.77 -2.09 22.75
CA GLY A 61 -1.79 -0.68 22.38
C GLY A 61 -0.62 -0.33 21.45
N SER A 62 0.59 -0.80 21.77
CA SER A 62 1.77 -0.61 20.92
C SER A 62 1.63 -1.28 19.55
N MET A 63 1.08 -2.50 19.51
CA MET A 63 0.80 -3.20 18.25
C MET A 63 -0.27 -2.49 17.41
N ALA A 64 -1.33 -1.98 18.04
CA ALA A 64 -2.38 -1.20 17.37
C ALA A 64 -1.81 0.10 16.78
N GLN A 65 -0.93 0.79 17.51
CA GLN A 65 -0.27 1.99 17.00
C GLN A 65 0.66 1.67 15.82
N ALA A 66 1.44 0.59 15.91
CA ALA A 66 2.36 0.17 14.85
C ALA A 66 1.60 -0.21 13.57
N THR A 67 0.53 -1.00 13.69
CA THR A 67 -0.34 -1.39 12.56
C THR A 67 -1.04 -0.18 11.95
N GLY A 68 -1.57 0.75 12.76
CA GLY A 68 -2.14 2.01 12.28
C GLY A 68 -1.12 2.87 11.51
N THR A 69 0.14 2.90 11.96
CA THR A 69 1.23 3.58 11.23
C THR A 69 1.50 2.93 9.86
N VAL A 70 1.52 1.59 9.81
CA VAL A 70 1.69 0.86 8.55
C VAL A 70 0.52 1.11 7.60
N ALA A 71 -0.71 1.04 8.08
CA ALA A 71 -1.91 1.31 7.30
C ALA A 71 -1.94 2.75 6.76
N SER A 72 -1.58 3.75 7.58
CA SER A 72 -1.44 5.14 7.12
C SER A 72 -0.46 5.27 5.96
N ARG A 73 0.73 4.67 6.08
CA ARG A 73 1.74 4.70 5.01
C ARG A 73 1.30 4.01 3.73
N LEU A 74 0.52 2.93 3.85
CA LEU A 74 -0.06 2.25 2.69
C LEU A 74 -1.08 3.13 1.97
N ARG A 75 -1.92 3.87 2.71
CA ARG A 75 -2.87 4.83 2.11
C ARG A 75 -2.18 6.03 1.48
N GLU A 76 -1.13 6.56 2.11
CA GLU A 76 -0.26 7.58 1.51
C GLU A 76 0.33 7.06 0.19
N ARG A 77 0.72 5.78 0.16
CA ARG A 77 1.25 5.15 -1.04
C ARG A 77 0.18 4.95 -2.13
N ALA A 78 -1.03 4.55 -1.75
CA ALA A 78 -2.17 4.46 -2.67
C ALA A 78 -2.44 5.80 -3.35
N GLU A 79 -2.40 6.89 -2.58
CA GLU A 79 -2.60 8.25 -3.09
C GLU A 79 -1.51 8.66 -4.09
N LEU A 80 -0.25 8.34 -3.81
CA LEU A 80 0.84 8.58 -4.77
C LEU A 80 0.65 7.80 -6.08
N PHE A 81 0.13 6.58 -6.03
CA PHE A 81 -0.21 5.83 -7.24
C PHE A 81 -1.38 6.48 -8.00
N ARG A 82 -2.40 7.00 -7.32
CA ARG A 82 -3.49 7.74 -8.00
C ARG A 82 -2.96 9.00 -8.70
N GLN A 83 -2.08 9.76 -8.05
CA GLN A 83 -1.43 10.92 -8.66
C GLN A 83 -0.58 10.53 -9.88
N ALA A 84 0.14 9.41 -9.80
CA ALA A 84 0.90 8.88 -10.93
C ALA A 84 0.00 8.44 -12.10
N ALA A 85 -1.15 7.84 -11.79
CA ALA A 85 -2.16 7.51 -12.79
C ALA A 85 -2.69 8.78 -13.49
N GLU A 86 -3.06 9.81 -12.74
CA GLU A 86 -3.55 11.08 -13.28
C GLU A 86 -2.51 11.78 -14.17
N ALA A 87 -1.23 11.76 -13.76
CA ALA A 87 -0.13 12.28 -14.57
C ALA A 87 0.01 11.49 -15.89
N SER A 88 -0.01 10.16 -15.83
CA SER A 88 0.04 9.28 -17.01
C SER A 88 -1.14 9.54 -17.96
N ARG A 89 -2.36 9.69 -17.43
CA ARG A 89 -3.58 10.03 -18.19
C ARG A 89 -3.48 11.39 -18.88
N SER A 90 -2.80 12.35 -18.24
CA SER A 90 -2.61 13.71 -18.77
C SER A 90 -1.49 13.80 -19.82
N GLY A 91 -0.81 12.69 -20.11
CA GLY A 91 0.29 12.66 -21.07
C GLY A 91 1.58 13.31 -20.56
N LEU A 92 1.73 13.44 -19.23
CA LEU A 92 3.00 13.87 -18.65
C LEU A 92 4.07 12.81 -18.92
N GLU A 93 5.10 13.18 -19.68
CA GLU A 93 6.24 12.30 -19.99
C GLU A 93 7.06 11.94 -18.73
N ARG A 94 6.94 12.73 -17.65
CA ARG A 94 7.60 12.47 -16.36
C ARG A 94 6.67 12.76 -15.19
N LEU A 95 6.75 11.90 -14.18
CA LEU A 95 6.09 12.11 -12.91
C LEU A 95 6.72 13.29 -12.15
N PRO A 96 5.93 14.05 -11.37
CA PRO A 96 6.47 15.06 -10.48
C PRO A 96 7.49 14.46 -9.50
N GLU A 97 8.56 15.19 -9.21
CA GLU A 97 9.64 14.72 -8.33
C GLU A 97 9.13 14.35 -6.93
N ALA A 98 8.18 15.10 -6.39
CA ALA A 98 7.52 14.78 -5.13
C ALA A 98 6.77 13.42 -5.15
N VAL A 99 6.18 13.06 -6.29
CA VAL A 99 5.51 11.75 -6.47
C VAL A 99 6.55 10.65 -6.55
N LEU A 100 7.65 10.88 -7.27
CA LEU A 100 8.77 9.93 -7.35
C LEU A 100 9.42 9.71 -5.98
N GLU A 101 9.77 10.77 -5.25
CA GLU A 101 10.32 10.68 -3.89
C GLU A 101 9.36 9.96 -2.95
N GLY A 102 8.05 10.23 -3.05
CA GLY A 102 7.02 9.55 -2.29
C GLY A 102 6.92 8.06 -2.60
N LEU A 103 6.97 7.67 -3.89
CA LEU A 103 6.92 6.28 -4.37
C LEU A 103 8.20 5.51 -4.10
N LEU A 104 9.34 6.18 -4.04
CA LEU A 104 10.63 5.58 -3.81
C LEU A 104 10.89 5.44 -2.30
N GLY A 105 10.38 6.37 -1.49
CA GLY A 105 10.61 6.41 -0.05
C GLY A 105 12.11 6.56 0.28
N PRO A 106 12.48 6.51 1.58
CA PRO A 106 13.90 6.61 1.99
C PRO A 106 14.78 5.42 1.54
N ALA A 107 14.18 4.32 1.08
CA ALA A 107 14.88 3.15 0.51
C ALA A 107 14.95 3.18 -1.03
N GLY A 108 14.54 4.29 -1.64
CA GLY A 108 14.23 4.49 -3.05
C GLY A 108 15.35 4.42 -4.08
N GLY A 109 16.60 4.29 -3.65
CA GLY A 109 17.77 4.29 -4.53
C GLY A 109 17.82 3.14 -5.55
N LEU A 110 16.96 2.11 -5.44
CA LEU A 110 17.01 0.90 -6.25
C LEU A 110 16.01 0.84 -7.42
N LEU A 111 15.02 1.75 -7.46
CA LEU A 111 14.02 1.80 -8.56
C LEU A 111 14.32 2.92 -9.58
N HIS A 112 15.38 3.69 -9.35
CA HIS A 112 15.79 4.84 -10.18
C HIS A 112 16.06 4.46 -11.65
N ASP A 113 16.43 3.20 -11.90
CA ASP A 113 16.90 2.72 -13.21
C ASP A 113 15.76 2.28 -14.16
N ARG A 114 14.53 2.13 -13.68
CA ARG A 114 13.41 1.59 -14.50
C ARG A 114 12.49 2.65 -15.12
N TYR A 115 12.46 3.86 -14.57
CA TYR A 115 11.50 4.91 -14.98
C TYR A 115 12.14 6.17 -15.57
N LEU A 116 13.47 6.19 -15.78
CA LEU A 116 14.22 7.34 -16.34
C LEU A 116 14.95 7.04 -17.66
N ARG A 117 14.59 5.97 -18.38
CA ARG A 117 15.06 5.74 -19.76
C ARG A 117 13.93 5.90 -20.77
#